data_AF-A0A8C8DBI4-F1
#
_entry.id   AF-A0A8C8DBI4-F1
#
_cell.length_a   1.000
_cell.length_b   1.000
_cell.length_c   1.000
_cell.angle_alpha   90.00
_cell.angle_beta   90.00
_cell.angle_gamma   90.00
#
_symmetry.space_group_name_H-M   'P 1'
#
loop_
_entity.id
_entity.type
_entity.pdbx_description
1 polymer ?
#
loop_
_entity_poly.entity_id
_entity_poly.type
_entity_poly.pdbx_seq_one_letter_code
_entity_poly.pdbx_strand_id
1 'polypeptide(L)'
;MAHKMKYLFTSERDHRAHLVTLLCCMDERDRVQKKTFTKWINQHLLKVRKHINDLYEDLRDGHNLISLLEVLSGDTLVSFCFFVA
;
A
#
# COMPACT_ATOMS: atom_id res chain seq x y z
N MET A 1 19.15 19.09 -41.89
CA MET A 1 18.33 19.71 -40.81
C MET A 1 17.10 18.87 -40.46
N ALA A 2 16.27 18.47 -41.42
CA ALA A 2 15.08 17.62 -41.17
C ALA A 2 15.40 16.28 -40.45
N HIS A 3 16.50 15.62 -40.79
CA HIS A 3 16.92 14.37 -40.16
C HIS A 3 17.23 14.56 -38.65
N LYS A 4 18.00 15.59 -38.29
CA LYS A 4 18.34 15.89 -36.89
C LYS A 4 17.10 16.22 -36.04
N MET A 5 16.13 16.91 -36.62
CA MET A 5 14.85 17.22 -35.99
C MET A 5 13.99 15.98 -35.76
N LYS A 6 13.97 15.06 -36.74
CA LYS A 6 13.26 13.77 -36.63
C LYS A 6 13.88 12.87 -35.54
N TYR A 7 15.20 12.86 -35.41
CA TYR A 7 15.88 12.11 -34.34
C TYR A 7 15.57 12.65 -32.95
N LEU A 8 15.60 13.99 -32.78
CA LEU A 8 15.24 14.61 -31.50
C LEU A 8 13.79 14.28 -31.11
N PHE A 9 12.86 14.38 -32.07
CA PHE A 9 11.44 14.10 -31.85
C PHE A 9 11.14 12.63 -31.58
N THR A 10 11.91 11.70 -32.15
CA THR A 10 11.83 10.28 -31.80
C THR A 10 12.41 10.01 -30.41
N SER A 11 13.57 10.61 -30.09
CA SER A 11 14.21 10.50 -28.77
C SER A 11 13.32 11.05 -27.63
N GLU A 12 12.63 12.17 -27.83
CA GLU A 12 11.70 12.70 -26.82
C GLU A 12 10.46 11.83 -26.64
N ARG A 13 9.94 11.22 -27.72
CA ARG A 13 8.80 10.29 -27.65
C ARG A 13 9.19 9.00 -26.93
N ASP A 14 10.37 8.45 -27.22
CA ASP A 14 10.89 7.27 -26.54
C ASP A 14 11.11 7.53 -25.04
N HIS A 15 11.64 8.70 -24.69
CA HIS A 15 11.79 9.10 -23.29
C HIS A 15 10.43 9.24 -22.58
N ARG A 16 9.44 9.89 -23.22
CA ARG A 16 8.08 9.99 -22.68
C ARG A 16 7.42 8.62 -22.52
N ALA A 17 7.57 7.72 -23.49
CA ALA A 17 7.04 6.36 -23.40
C ALA A 17 7.70 5.56 -22.27
N HIS A 18 9.00 5.76 -22.06
CA HIS A 18 9.72 5.15 -20.95
C HIS A 18 9.23 5.69 -19.60
N LEU A 19 9.05 7.01 -19.46
CA LEU A 19 8.51 7.62 -18.25
C LEU A 19 7.08 7.12 -17.92
N VAL A 20 6.21 7.01 -18.92
CA VAL A 20 4.84 6.48 -18.74
C VAL A 20 4.87 5.02 -18.29
N THR A 21 5.74 4.20 -18.89
CA THR A 21 5.92 2.80 -18.48
C THR A 21 6.38 2.70 -17.03
N LEU A 22 7.38 3.49 -16.63
CA LEU A 22 7.89 3.53 -15.26
C LEU A 22 6.80 3.93 -14.26
N LEU A 23 6.02 4.98 -14.57
CA LEU A 23 4.91 5.45 -13.75
C LEU A 23 3.84 4.36 -13.57
N CYS A 24 3.43 3.70 -14.66
CA CYS A 24 2.46 2.61 -14.60
C CYS A 24 2.97 1.43 -13.76
N CYS A 25 4.24 1.06 -13.89
CA CYS A 25 4.84 0.03 -13.06
C CYS A 25 4.93 0.43 -11.58
N MET A 26 5.07 1.72 -11.25
CA MET A 26 5.00 2.18 -9.86
C MET A 26 3.57 2.07 -9.32
N ASP A 27 2.58 2.60 -10.06
CA ASP A 27 1.17 2.56 -9.67
C ASP A 27 0.66 1.12 -9.46
N GLU A 28 1.00 0.20 -10.36
CA GLU A 28 0.61 -1.20 -10.21
C GLU A 28 1.30 -1.86 -9.01
N ARG A 29 2.57 -1.52 -8.74
CA ARG A 29 3.27 -2.00 -7.53
C ARG A 29 2.59 -1.49 -6.26
N ASP A 30 2.23 -0.22 -6.21
CA ASP A 30 1.55 0.39 -5.06
C ASP A 30 0.18 -0.24 -4.84
N ARG A 31 -0.57 -0.49 -5.92
CA ARG A 31 -1.88 -1.15 -5.89
C ARG A 31 -1.78 -2.60 -5.40
N VAL A 32 -0.83 -3.37 -5.91
CA VAL A 32 -0.59 -4.76 -5.50
C VAL A 32 -0.14 -4.81 -4.05
N GLN A 33 0.75 -3.93 -3.63
CA GLN A 33 1.22 -3.85 -2.25
C GLN A 33 0.08 -3.51 -1.29
N LYS A 34 -0.73 -2.48 -1.58
CA LYS A 34 -1.90 -2.12 -0.77
C LYS A 34 -2.86 -3.29 -0.65
N LYS A 35 -3.23 -3.91 -1.77
CA LYS A 35 -4.17 -5.05 -1.78
C LYS A 35 -3.64 -6.26 -1.01
N THR A 36 -2.36 -6.57 -1.15
CA THR A 36 -1.73 -7.70 -0.46
C THR A 36 -1.72 -7.45 1.03
N PHE A 37 -1.32 -6.25 1.45
CA PHE A 37 -1.26 -5.90 2.86
C PHE A 37 -2.64 -5.83 3.51
N THR A 38 -3.64 -5.23 2.85
CA THR A 38 -5.03 -5.21 3.34
C THR A 38 -5.58 -6.63 3.52
N LYS A 39 -5.32 -7.54 2.56
CA LYS A 39 -5.74 -8.95 2.71
C LYS A 39 -5.05 -9.63 3.89
N TRP A 40 -3.74 -9.43 4.02
CA TRP A 40 -2.95 -10.02 5.10
C TRP A 40 -3.43 -9.54 6.48
N ILE A 41 -3.69 -8.24 6.65
CA ILE A 41 -4.27 -7.71 7.88
C ILE A 41 -5.63 -8.32 8.15
N ASN A 42 -6.52 -8.37 7.16
CA ASN A 42 -7.85 -8.93 7.32
C ASN A 42 -7.82 -10.42 7.71
N GLN A 43 -6.85 -11.20 7.22
CA GLN A 43 -6.67 -12.59 7.66
C GLN A 43 -6.36 -12.72 9.16
N HIS A 44 -5.60 -11.77 9.72
CA HIS A 44 -5.28 -11.76 11.15
C HIS A 44 -6.43 -11.18 11.98
N LEU A 45 -7.02 -10.07 11.54
CA LEU A 45 -8.10 -9.39 12.24
C LEU A 45 -9.41 -10.20 12.28
N LEU A 46 -9.62 -11.12 11.34
CA LEU A 46 -10.73 -12.08 11.38
C LEU A 46 -10.73 -12.92 12.67
N LYS A 47 -9.56 -13.22 13.25
CA LYS A 47 -9.45 -13.96 14.52
C LYS A 47 -10.05 -13.20 15.71
N VAL A 48 -10.06 -11.87 15.63
CA VAL A 48 -10.65 -10.97 16.64
C VAL A 48 -11.95 -10.33 16.16
N ARG A 49 -12.58 -10.88 15.11
CA ARG A 49 -13.83 -10.41 14.49
C ARG A 49 -13.79 -8.94 14.03
N LYS A 50 -12.61 -8.46 13.61
CA LYS A 50 -12.43 -7.13 13.01
C LYS A 50 -12.18 -7.25 11.51
N HIS A 51 -12.52 -6.19 10.77
CA HIS A 51 -12.31 -6.09 9.33
C HIS A 51 -11.98 -4.64 8.96
N ILE A 52 -11.05 -4.47 8.01
CA ILE A 52 -10.67 -3.16 7.46
C ILE A 52 -11.02 -3.09 5.97
N ASN A 53 -11.59 -1.97 5.57
CA ASN A 53 -12.00 -1.64 4.20
C ASN A 53 -11.02 -0.65 3.55
N ASP A 54 -10.63 0.40 4.26
CA ASP A 54 -9.57 1.32 3.82
C ASP A 54 -8.38 1.25 4.76
N LEU A 55 -7.26 0.75 4.23
CA LEU A 55 -6.01 0.60 4.96
C LEU A 55 -5.56 1.89 5.67
N TYR A 56 -5.71 3.05 5.03
CA TYR A 56 -5.16 4.30 5.56
C TYR A 56 -6.07 4.96 6.59
N GLU A 57 -7.38 4.85 6.42
CA GLU A 57 -8.35 5.39 7.38
C GLU A 57 -8.47 4.44 8.58
N ASP A 58 -8.64 3.14 8.35
CA ASP A 58 -8.93 2.18 9.42
C ASP A 58 -7.72 1.88 10.33
N LEU A 59 -6.49 2.15 9.86
CA LEU A 59 -5.29 2.06 10.70
C LEU A 59 -4.87 3.40 11.32
N ARG A 60 -5.49 4.53 10.95
CA ARG A 60 -5.07 5.87 11.39
C ARG A 60 -5.14 6.02 12.91
N ASP A 61 -6.22 5.54 13.51
CA ASP A 61 -6.47 5.67 14.95
C ASP A 61 -5.65 4.68 15.79
N GLY A 62 -4.89 3.78 15.16
CA GLY A 62 -3.98 2.85 15.82
C GLY A 62 -4.64 1.65 16.52
N HIS A 63 -5.93 1.69 16.84
CA HIS A 63 -6.63 0.57 17.50
C HIS A 63 -6.55 -0.75 16.72
N ASN A 64 -6.74 -0.71 15.41
CA ASN A 64 -6.64 -1.91 14.55
C ASN A 64 -5.19 -2.38 14.40
N LEU A 65 -4.21 -1.47 14.49
CA LEU A 65 -2.80 -1.82 14.49
C LEU A 65 -2.41 -2.52 15.80
N ILE A 66 -2.90 -2.05 16.95
CA ILE A 66 -2.68 -2.69 18.25
C ILE A 66 -3.26 -4.11 18.24
N SER A 67 -4.52 -4.29 17.80
CA SER A 67 -5.11 -5.63 17.71
C SER A 67 -4.40 -6.56 16.73
N LEU A 68 -3.85 -6.02 15.63
CA LEU A 68 -3.02 -6.78 14.72
C LEU A 68 -1.74 -7.25 15.42
N LEU A 69 -1.06 -6.37 16.16
CA LEU A 69 0.15 -6.71 16.92
C LEU A 69 -0.12 -7.78 17.99
N GLU A 70 -1.24 -7.70 18.72
CA GLU A 70 -1.67 -8.73 19.67
C GLU A 70 -1.80 -10.10 18.99
N VAL A 71 -2.48 -10.14 17.85
CA VAL A 71 -2.68 -11.39 17.09
C VAL A 71 -1.37 -11.97 16.55
N LEU A 72 -0.42 -11.10 16.16
CA LEU A 72 0.87 -11.52 15.62
C LEU A 72 1.83 -12.00 16.71
N SER A 73 1.86 -11.32 17.86
CA SER A 73 2.70 -11.68 19.00
C SER A 73 2.17 -12.92 19.73
N GLY A 74 0.87 -13.20 19.65
CA GLY A 74 0.23 -14.27 20.43
C GLY A 74 0.04 -13.92 21.91
N ASP A 75 0.48 -12.73 22.31
CA ASP A 75 0.32 -12.16 23.64
C ASP A 75 -0.84 -11.17 23.65
N THR A 76 -1.63 -11.18 24.73
CA THR A 76 -2.62 -10.14 24.97
C THR A 76 -1.90 -8.87 25.42
N LEU A 77 -1.87 -7.84 24.56
CA LEU A 77 -1.44 -6.48 24.94
C LEU A 77 -2.56 -5.76 25.71
N VAL A 78 -3.20 -6.47 26.66
CA VAL A 78 -4.29 -5.97 27.52
C VAL A 78 -3.92 -4.66 28.24
N SER A 79 -2.64 -4.41 28.46
CA SER A 79 -2.15 -3.16 29.05
C SER A 79 -2.35 -1.93 28.15
N PHE A 80 -2.46 -2.07 26.83
CA PHE A 80 -2.73 -0.96 25.90
C PHE A 80 -4.23 -0.62 25.83
N CYS A 81 -5.11 -1.61 25.96
CA CYS A 81 -6.56 -1.41 25.86
C CYS A 81 -7.13 -0.57 27.02
N PHE A 82 -6.52 -0.62 28.22
CA PHE A 82 -6.91 0.23 29.36
C PHE A 82 -6.60 1.72 29.18
N PHE A 83 -5.70 2.10 28.26
CA PHE A 83 -5.25 3.48 28.10
C PHE A 83 -6.00 4.26 27.02
N VAL A 84 -6.78 3.57 26.17
CA VAL A 84 -7.49 4.17 25.03
C VAL A 84 -9.02 4.07 25.16
N ALA A 85 -9.53 3.72 26.35
CA ALA A 85 -10.96 3.71 26.69
C ALA A 85 -11.33 4.87 27.61
#